data_AF-A0A1S8KGB5-F1
#
_entry.id   AF-A0A1S8KGB5-F1
#
_cell.length_a   1.000
_cell.length_b   1.000
_cell.length_c   1.000
_cell.angle_alpha   90.00
_cell.angle_beta   90.00
_cell.angle_gamma   90.00
#
_symmetry.space_group_name_H-M   'P 1'
#
loop_
_entity.id
_entity.type
_entity.pdbx_description
1 polymer ?
#
loop_
_entity_poly.entity_id
_entity_poly.type
_entity_poly.pdbx_seq_one_letter_code
_entity_poly.pdbx_strand_id
1 'polypeptide(L)'
;KEYQIIATTGITDLNIQAPFIPLERFIDQNIEVILDQLLMESELEETEFISLDEESAKNTCVEFISDNFIFINGSKLIDPMWQFSTQISQTTGIGDEEYGFKINLVMHTAGMIERIIRNEPLTVEENELTNTTNDPLYSQLAASVVLLEDQIKVKVPIEEMYYLLRLVHNQLDKKEYTVP
;
A
#
# COMPACT_ATOMS: atom_id res chain seq x y z
N LYS A 1 17.04 3.88 29.64
CA LYS A 1 16.64 2.52 29.23
C LYS A 1 17.30 2.27 27.88
N GLU A 2 17.98 1.14 27.71
CA GLU A 2 18.41 0.68 26.40
C GLU A 2 17.26 -0.14 25.80
N TYR A 3 16.96 0.13 24.53
CA TYR A 3 15.95 -0.58 23.76
C TYR A 3 16.66 -1.33 22.63
N GLN A 4 16.28 -2.58 22.41
CA GLN A 4 16.73 -3.35 21.26
C GLN A 4 15.62 -3.32 20.20
N ILE A 5 15.97 -2.89 18.98
CA ILE A 5 15.07 -2.96 17.83
C ILE A 5 15.17 -4.36 17.26
N ILE A 6 14.08 -5.12 17.28
CA ILE A 6 14.03 -6.51 16.80
C ILE A 6 13.58 -6.62 15.34
N ALA A 7 12.85 -5.61 14.84
CA ALA A 7 12.42 -5.51 13.45
C ALA A 7 11.96 -4.08 13.12
N THR A 8 11.89 -3.77 11.84
CA THR A 8 11.16 -2.62 11.31
C THR A 8 10.03 -3.07 10.41
N THR A 9 9.00 -2.23 10.31
CA THR A 9 7.91 -2.45 9.37
C THR A 9 7.53 -1.14 8.69
N GLY A 10 7.04 -1.23 7.46
CA GLY A 10 6.65 -0.08 6.67
C GLY A 10 6.46 -0.44 5.20
N ILE A 11 6.36 0.60 4.38
CA ILE A 11 6.19 0.50 2.91
C ILE A 11 7.53 0.53 2.16
N THR A 12 8.61 0.93 2.83
CA THR A 12 9.96 1.06 2.26
C THR A 12 10.98 0.62 3.30
N ASP A 13 11.94 -0.20 2.89
CA ASP A 13 13.06 -0.57 3.74
C ASP A 13 14.05 0.60 3.85
N LEU A 14 14.28 1.07 5.08
CA LEU A 14 15.23 2.13 5.38
C LEU A 14 16.65 1.60 5.62
N ASN A 15 16.86 0.29 5.47
CA ASN A 15 18.11 -0.43 5.63
C ASN A 15 18.81 -0.13 6.96
N ILE A 16 18.05 -0.23 8.06
CA ILE A 16 18.59 -0.11 9.41
C ILE A 16 19.08 -1.48 9.91
N GLN A 17 19.83 -1.51 11.02
CA GLN A 17 20.34 -2.75 11.62
C GLN A 17 19.24 -3.55 12.35
N ALA A 18 18.13 -3.81 11.68
CA ALA A 18 17.03 -4.66 12.11
C ALA A 18 16.28 -5.19 10.87
N PRO A 19 15.77 -6.44 10.89
CA PRO A 19 15.06 -7.01 9.75
C PRO A 19 13.84 -6.16 9.37
N PHE A 20 13.63 -5.94 8.08
CA PHE A 20 12.45 -5.25 7.56
C PHE A 20 11.35 -6.26 7.22
N ILE A 21 10.19 -6.12 7.86
CA ILE A 21 8.98 -6.87 7.53
C ILE A 21 8.02 -5.92 6.83
N PRO A 22 7.73 -6.14 5.53
CA PRO A 22 6.79 -5.31 4.80
C PRO A 22 5.44 -5.28 5.52
N LEU A 23 4.79 -4.11 5.58
CA LEU A 23 3.51 -3.96 6.28
C LEU A 23 2.46 -4.95 5.75
N GLU A 24 2.52 -5.26 4.44
CA GLU A 24 1.62 -6.22 3.81
C GLU A 24 1.72 -7.60 4.45
N ARG A 25 2.89 -8.00 4.95
CA ARG A 25 3.04 -9.32 5.59
C ARG A 25 2.19 -9.44 6.86
N PHE A 26 2.02 -8.35 7.60
CA PHE A 26 1.15 -8.29 8.78
C PHE A 26 -0.34 -8.29 8.44
N ILE A 27 -0.67 -7.97 7.19
CA ILE A 27 -2.02 -7.99 6.65
C ILE A 27 -2.32 -9.39 6.09
N ASP A 28 -1.34 -9.98 5.42
CA ASP A 28 -1.43 -11.28 4.74
C ASP A 28 -1.28 -12.47 5.69
N GLN A 29 -0.65 -12.28 6.86
CA GLN A 29 -0.40 -13.34 7.83
C GLN A 29 -0.91 -12.96 9.22
N ASN A 30 -1.25 -13.98 10.02
CA ASN A 30 -1.59 -13.76 11.42
C ASN A 30 -0.41 -13.10 12.16
N ILE A 31 -0.63 -11.91 12.72
CA ILE A 31 0.37 -11.14 13.44
C ILE A 31 1.02 -11.91 14.58
N GLU A 32 0.30 -12.82 15.24
CA GLU A 32 0.85 -13.67 16.30
C GLU A 32 1.96 -14.58 15.75
N VAL A 33 1.79 -15.11 14.54
CA VAL A 33 2.79 -15.96 13.88
C VAL A 33 4.04 -15.15 13.52
N ILE A 34 3.89 -13.92 13.03
CA ILE A 34 5.02 -13.05 12.72
C ILE A 34 5.77 -12.67 14.01
N LEU A 35 5.05 -12.37 15.08
CA LEU A 35 5.64 -12.03 16.37
C LEU A 35 6.39 -13.22 16.97
N ASP A 36 5.84 -14.43 16.89
CA ASP A 36 6.51 -15.64 17.35
C ASP A 36 7.77 -15.93 16.52
N GLN A 37 7.72 -15.76 15.20
CA GLN A 37 8.89 -15.89 14.31
C GLN A 37 10.01 -14.89 14.66
N LEU A 38 9.65 -13.66 14.98
CA LEU A 38 10.61 -12.63 15.39
C LEU A 38 11.26 -12.91 16.76
N LEU A 39 10.55 -13.60 17.63
CA LEU A 39 10.98 -13.88 19.00
C LEU A 39 11.74 -15.21 19.13
N MET A 40 11.52 -16.18 18.24
CA MET A 40 12.02 -17.55 18.40
C MET A 40 13.37 -17.86 17.73
N GLU A 41 14.02 -16.94 16.99
CA GLU A 41 15.30 -17.18 16.27
C GLU A 41 15.34 -18.49 15.45
N SER A 42 14.18 -19.07 15.11
CA SER A 42 14.07 -20.39 14.48
C SER A 42 13.99 -20.24 12.96
N GLU A 43 14.71 -21.12 12.24
CA GLU A 43 14.60 -21.27 10.79
C GLU A 43 13.13 -21.38 10.38
N LEU A 44 12.78 -20.65 9.33
CA LEU A 44 11.44 -20.48 8.78
C LEU A 44 10.78 -21.84 8.50
N GLU A 45 10.04 -22.39 9.47
CA GLU A 45 9.06 -23.42 9.16
C GLU A 45 7.93 -22.76 8.37
N GLU A 46 7.64 -23.31 7.19
CA GLU A 46 6.53 -22.93 6.32
C GLU A 46 5.20 -23.16 7.05
N THR A 47 4.79 -22.23 7.91
CA THR A 47 3.44 -22.18 8.45
C THR A 47 2.46 -21.97 7.30
N GLU A 48 1.42 -22.81 7.25
CA GLU A 48 0.36 -22.79 6.23
C GLU A 48 -0.07 -21.35 5.92
N PHE A 49 0.25 -20.90 4.69
CA PHE A 49 -0.16 -19.62 4.17
C PHE A 49 -1.69 -19.59 4.13
N ILE A 50 -2.31 -18.77 4.98
CA ILE A 50 -3.70 -18.38 4.76
C ILE A 50 -3.68 -17.54 3.49
N SER A 51 -4.05 -18.14 2.35
CA SER A 51 -4.15 -17.39 1.11
C SER A 51 -5.29 -16.38 1.26
N LEU A 52 -4.95 -15.09 1.30
CA LEU A 52 -5.94 -14.03 1.15
C LEU A 52 -6.71 -14.25 -0.15
N ASP A 53 -8.03 -14.22 -0.04
CA ASP A 53 -8.92 -14.06 -1.19
C ASP A 53 -9.37 -12.60 -1.32
N GLU A 54 -9.96 -12.25 -2.46
CA GLU A 54 -10.42 -10.88 -2.74
C GLU A 54 -11.45 -10.36 -1.72
N GLU A 55 -12.37 -11.22 -1.25
CA GLU A 55 -13.41 -10.82 -0.30
C GLU A 55 -12.79 -10.49 1.06
N SER A 56 -11.91 -11.36 1.55
CA SER A 56 -11.15 -11.16 2.79
C SER A 56 -10.27 -9.90 2.71
N ALA A 57 -9.63 -9.65 1.57
CA ALA A 57 -8.79 -8.48 1.34
C ALA A 57 -9.60 -7.16 1.30
N LYS A 58 -10.78 -7.17 0.64
CA LYS A 58 -11.72 -6.03 0.66
C LYS A 58 -12.25 -5.75 2.05
N ASN A 59 -12.66 -6.79 2.79
CA ASN A 59 -13.18 -6.64 4.15
C ASN A 59 -12.13 -6.02 5.08
N THR A 60 -10.88 -6.44 4.97
CA THR A 60 -9.75 -5.85 5.71
C THR A 60 -9.63 -4.34 5.43
N CYS A 61 -9.77 -3.93 4.18
CA CYS A 61 -9.76 -2.50 3.82
C CYS A 61 -10.97 -1.76 4.40
N VAL A 62 -12.17 -2.35 4.34
CA VAL A 62 -13.40 -1.74 4.87
C VAL A 62 -13.28 -1.52 6.37
N GLU A 63 -12.81 -2.51 7.13
CA GLU A 63 -12.59 -2.42 8.57
C GLU A 63 -11.58 -1.32 8.89
N PHE A 64 -10.40 -1.36 8.26
CA PHE A 64 -9.37 -0.35 8.45
C PHE A 64 -9.90 1.06 8.19
N ILE A 65 -10.59 1.28 7.06
CA ILE A 65 -11.11 2.60 6.71
C ILE A 65 -12.14 3.07 7.74
N SER A 66 -13.01 2.17 8.19
CA SER A 66 -14.10 2.49 9.13
C SER A 66 -13.57 2.82 10.53
N ASP A 67 -12.48 2.20 10.95
CA ASP A 67 -11.89 2.40 12.27
C ASP A 67 -10.96 3.62 12.34
N ASN A 68 -10.33 4.00 11.22
CA ASN A 68 -9.26 5.00 11.22
C ASN A 68 -9.66 6.37 10.65
N PHE A 69 -10.71 6.45 9.84
CA PHE A 69 -11.08 7.70 9.15
C PHE A 69 -12.47 8.19 9.51
N ILE A 70 -12.62 9.52 9.56
CA ILE A 70 -13.82 10.17 10.08
C ILE A 70 -14.75 10.61 8.94
N PHE A 71 -14.18 11.11 7.83
CA PHE A 71 -14.97 11.74 6.76
C PHE A 71 -15.32 10.81 5.60
N ILE A 72 -14.65 9.66 5.51
CA ILE A 72 -14.92 8.65 4.49
C ILE A 72 -15.63 7.42 5.05
N ASN A 73 -16.28 6.67 4.16
CA ASN A 73 -17.04 5.47 4.52
C ASN A 73 -16.49 4.27 3.72
N GLY A 74 -15.88 3.32 4.44
CA GLY A 74 -15.22 2.16 3.84
C GLY A 74 -16.13 1.33 2.95
N SER A 75 -17.35 1.00 3.43
CA SER A 75 -18.27 0.17 2.65
C SER A 75 -18.81 0.84 1.39
N LYS A 76 -18.80 2.17 1.31
CA LYS A 76 -19.16 2.90 0.08
C LYS A 76 -17.98 3.13 -0.87
N LEU A 77 -16.76 3.20 -0.34
CA LEU A 77 -15.57 3.49 -1.13
C LEU A 77 -14.86 2.24 -1.65
N ILE A 78 -15.07 1.08 -1.03
CA ILE A 78 -14.29 -0.11 -1.34
C ILE A 78 -14.34 -0.50 -2.82
N ASP A 79 -15.50 -0.44 -3.47
CA ASP A 79 -15.64 -0.85 -4.87
C ASP A 79 -14.85 0.06 -5.84
N PRO A 80 -15.02 1.40 -5.83
CA PRO A 80 -14.17 2.31 -6.60
C PRO A 80 -12.67 2.11 -6.34
N MET A 81 -12.29 1.94 -5.07
CA MET A 81 -10.89 1.81 -4.67
C MET A 81 -10.28 0.48 -5.11
N TRP A 82 -11.05 -0.61 -5.06
CA TRP A 82 -10.62 -1.92 -5.51
C TRP A 82 -10.53 -2.00 -7.03
N GLN A 83 -11.46 -1.33 -7.73
CA GLN A 83 -11.36 -1.17 -9.17
C GLN A 83 -10.08 -0.40 -9.55
N PHE A 84 -9.78 0.69 -8.84
CA PHE A 84 -8.55 1.44 -9.03
C PHE A 84 -7.30 0.58 -8.80
N SER A 85 -7.23 -0.17 -7.70
CA SER A 85 -6.06 -1.03 -7.41
C SER A 85 -5.88 -2.16 -8.42
N THR A 86 -6.99 -2.72 -8.92
CA THR A 86 -6.98 -3.72 -10.00
C THR A 86 -6.47 -3.12 -11.31
N GLN A 87 -6.93 -1.92 -11.68
CA GLN A 87 -6.45 -1.22 -12.88
C GLN A 87 -4.95 -0.93 -12.81
N ILE A 88 -4.46 -0.46 -11.66
CA ILE A 88 -3.01 -0.22 -11.46
C ILE A 88 -2.23 -1.51 -11.59
N SER A 89 -2.71 -2.61 -10.98
CA SER A 89 -2.03 -3.90 -11.06
C SER A 89 -1.87 -4.34 -12.53
N GLN A 90 -2.97 -4.28 -13.28
CA GLN A 90 -3.00 -4.67 -14.69
C GLN A 90 -2.14 -3.79 -15.61
N THR A 91 -2.12 -2.47 -15.41
CA THR A 91 -1.34 -1.56 -16.26
C THR A 91 0.15 -1.62 -15.98
N THR A 92 0.54 -1.92 -14.73
CA THR A 92 1.93 -1.99 -14.28
C THR A 92 2.53 -3.39 -14.35
N GLY A 93 1.71 -4.42 -14.64
CA GLY A 93 2.15 -5.82 -14.70
C GLY A 93 2.32 -6.49 -13.34
N ILE A 94 1.79 -5.89 -12.27
CA ILE A 94 1.68 -6.52 -10.94
C ILE A 94 0.55 -7.55 -11.02
N GLY A 95 0.78 -8.74 -10.43
CA GLY A 95 -0.15 -9.87 -10.49
C GLY A 95 -1.49 -9.53 -9.84
N ASP A 96 -2.58 -10.09 -10.36
CA ASP A 96 -3.92 -9.80 -9.82
C ASP A 96 -4.14 -10.43 -8.44
N GLU A 97 -3.37 -11.47 -8.13
CA GLU A 97 -3.28 -12.20 -6.87
C GLU A 97 -2.41 -11.52 -5.81
N GLU A 98 -1.76 -10.40 -6.14
CA GLU A 98 -0.92 -9.62 -5.20
C GLU A 98 -1.80 -8.79 -4.25
N TYR A 99 -2.58 -9.47 -3.42
CA TYR A 99 -3.56 -8.85 -2.54
C TYR A 99 -2.90 -7.92 -1.50
N GLY A 100 -1.71 -8.24 -1.00
CA GLY A 100 -0.96 -7.34 -0.12
C GLY A 100 -0.69 -5.97 -0.76
N PHE A 101 -0.29 -5.94 -2.05
CA PHE A 101 -0.14 -4.69 -2.79
C PHE A 101 -1.48 -3.96 -2.96
N LYS A 102 -2.54 -4.67 -3.36
CA LYS A 102 -3.86 -4.07 -3.55
C LYS A 102 -4.39 -3.47 -2.24
N ILE A 103 -4.22 -4.16 -1.12
CA ILE A 103 -4.60 -3.66 0.20
C ILE A 103 -3.80 -2.41 0.56
N ASN A 104 -2.47 -2.44 0.43
CA ASN A 104 -1.63 -1.28 0.73
C ASN A 104 -2.03 -0.06 -0.11
N LEU A 105 -2.22 -0.25 -1.42
CA LEU A 105 -2.64 0.81 -2.33
C LEU A 105 -4.01 1.37 -1.94
N VAL A 106 -4.98 0.51 -1.59
CA VAL A 106 -6.31 0.95 -1.13
C VAL A 106 -6.20 1.72 0.18
N MET A 107 -5.51 1.20 1.19
CA MET A 107 -5.33 1.87 2.48
C MET A 107 -4.67 3.24 2.33
N HIS A 108 -3.63 3.34 1.52
CA HIS A 108 -2.96 4.62 1.25
C HIS A 108 -3.89 5.61 0.53
N THR A 109 -4.60 5.13 -0.49
CA THR A 109 -5.55 5.94 -1.25
C THR A 109 -6.69 6.44 -0.36
N ALA A 110 -7.14 5.66 0.62
CA ALA A 110 -8.17 6.09 1.58
C ALA A 110 -7.65 7.22 2.46
N GLY A 111 -6.44 7.06 3.00
CA GLY A 111 -5.79 8.11 3.79
C GLY A 111 -5.54 9.38 2.98
N MET A 112 -5.17 9.24 1.70
CA MET A 112 -5.05 10.36 0.76
C MET A 112 -6.39 11.09 0.60
N ILE A 113 -7.49 10.37 0.36
CA ILE A 113 -8.81 10.99 0.19
C ILE A 113 -9.23 11.73 1.48
N GLU A 114 -9.06 11.11 2.65
CA GLU A 114 -9.36 11.74 3.94
C GLU A 114 -8.56 13.05 4.10
N ARG A 115 -7.25 13.03 3.82
CA ARG A 115 -6.38 14.22 3.85
C ARG A 115 -6.85 15.31 2.91
N ILE A 116 -7.21 14.98 1.67
CA ILE A 116 -7.68 15.95 0.69
C ILE A 116 -9.00 16.59 1.14
N ILE A 117 -9.94 15.79 1.66
CA ILE A 117 -11.23 16.30 2.18
C ILE A 117 -10.99 17.25 3.37
N ARG A 118 -9.99 16.96 4.19
CA ARG A 118 -9.55 17.83 5.31
C ARG A 118 -8.72 19.03 4.87
N ASN A 119 -8.38 19.14 3.59
CA ASN A 119 -7.48 20.16 3.04
C ASN A 119 -6.07 20.10 3.66
N GLU A 120 -5.57 18.89 3.90
CA GLU A 120 -4.27 18.56 4.50
C GLU A 120 -3.50 17.53 3.64
N PRO A 121 -3.31 17.74 2.30
CA PRO A 121 -2.53 16.81 1.49
C PRO A 121 -1.07 16.75 1.95
N LEU A 122 -0.40 15.64 1.62
CA LEU A 122 1.04 15.52 1.88
C LEU A 122 1.84 16.54 1.07
N THR A 123 3.02 16.87 1.57
CA THR A 123 3.96 17.78 0.92
C THR A 123 5.14 17.02 0.33
N VAL A 124 5.62 17.46 -0.82
CA VAL A 124 6.75 16.85 -1.53
C VAL A 124 7.70 17.96 -2.00
N GLU A 125 8.99 17.69 -1.95
CA GLU A 125 10.02 18.62 -2.43
C GLU A 125 9.91 18.83 -3.95
N GLU A 126 10.20 20.03 -4.44
CA GLU A 126 9.95 20.42 -5.83
C GLU A 126 10.73 19.57 -6.86
N ASN A 127 11.94 19.12 -6.50
CA ASN A 127 12.74 18.22 -7.34
C ASN A 127 12.05 16.86 -7.53
N GLU A 128 11.43 16.33 -6.48
CA GLU A 128 10.71 15.06 -6.51
C GLU A 128 9.43 15.17 -7.35
N LEU A 129 8.72 16.31 -7.30
CA LEU A 129 7.57 16.57 -8.17
C LEU A 129 7.95 16.56 -9.65
N THR A 130 9.10 17.16 -9.99
CA THR A 130 9.60 17.15 -11.36
C THR A 130 9.90 15.73 -11.82
N ASN A 131 10.58 14.94 -10.98
CA ASN A 131 10.87 13.53 -11.26
C ASN A 131 9.58 12.70 -11.44
N THR A 132 8.56 12.96 -10.63
CA THR A 132 7.24 12.28 -10.71
C THR A 132 6.64 12.41 -12.09
N THR A 133 6.59 13.63 -12.64
CA THR A 133 5.97 13.86 -13.97
C THR A 133 6.75 13.28 -15.14
N ASN A 134 8.05 13.03 -14.95
CA ASN A 134 8.93 12.42 -15.96
C ASN A 134 8.96 10.88 -15.87
N ASP A 135 8.33 10.31 -14.85
CA ASP A 135 8.33 8.87 -14.64
C ASP A 135 7.58 8.13 -15.75
N PRO A 136 8.12 7.02 -16.29
CA PRO A 136 7.46 6.25 -17.35
C PRO A 136 6.05 5.74 -16.99
N LEU A 137 5.79 5.45 -15.70
CA LEU A 137 4.51 4.95 -15.22
C LEU A 137 3.53 6.08 -14.87
N TYR A 138 3.98 7.33 -14.81
CA TYR A 138 3.14 8.47 -14.42
C TYR A 138 1.87 8.58 -15.26
N SER A 139 2.00 8.46 -16.59
CA SER A 139 0.86 8.58 -17.49
C SER A 139 -0.21 7.50 -17.28
N GLN A 140 0.21 6.28 -16.92
CA GLN A 140 -0.68 5.16 -16.65
C GLN A 140 -1.38 5.35 -15.31
N LEU A 141 -0.62 5.72 -14.27
CA LEU A 141 -1.15 6.05 -12.95
C LEU A 141 -2.15 7.21 -13.03
N ALA A 142 -1.79 8.29 -13.73
CA ALA A 142 -2.66 9.46 -13.90
C ALA A 142 -3.97 9.11 -14.61
N ALA A 143 -3.94 8.23 -15.61
CA ALA A 143 -5.15 7.79 -16.29
C ALA A 143 -6.09 7.03 -15.33
N SER A 144 -5.56 6.12 -14.51
CA SER A 144 -6.34 5.41 -13.48
C SER A 144 -6.86 6.33 -12.39
N VAL A 145 -6.04 7.30 -11.96
CA VAL A 145 -6.45 8.30 -10.96
C VAL A 145 -7.59 9.17 -11.48
N VAL A 146 -7.57 9.62 -12.73
CA VAL A 146 -8.67 10.40 -13.32
C VAL A 146 -10.01 9.65 -13.26
N LEU A 147 -10.00 8.33 -13.46
CA LEU A 147 -11.21 7.52 -13.33
C LEU A 147 -11.70 7.46 -11.88
N LEU A 148 -10.78 7.28 -10.92
CA LEU A 148 -11.10 7.32 -9.50
C LEU A 148 -11.66 8.69 -9.09
N GLU A 149 -11.00 9.78 -9.49
CA GLU A 149 -11.45 11.16 -9.22
C GLU A 149 -12.88 11.40 -9.70
N ASP A 150 -13.25 10.85 -10.88
CA ASP A 150 -14.61 10.97 -11.38
C ASP A 150 -15.62 10.16 -10.54
N GLN A 151 -15.23 9.01 -10.00
CA GLN A 151 -16.10 8.22 -9.13
C GLN A 151 -16.31 8.88 -7.75
N ILE A 152 -15.24 9.39 -7.14
CA ILE A 152 -15.28 9.92 -5.76
C ILE A 152 -15.49 11.44 -5.68
N LYS A 153 -15.39 12.15 -6.81
CA LYS A 153 -15.51 13.62 -6.93
C LYS A 153 -14.50 14.40 -6.09
N VAL A 154 -13.31 13.84 -5.90
CA VAL A 154 -12.16 14.46 -5.22
C VAL A 154 -11.02 14.59 -6.23
N LYS A 155 -10.34 15.73 -6.24
CA LYS A 155 -9.16 15.96 -7.09
C LYS A 155 -7.88 15.61 -6.34
N VAL A 156 -7.03 14.80 -6.96
CA VAL A 156 -5.77 14.33 -6.40
C VAL A 156 -4.65 15.29 -6.81
N PRO A 157 -3.99 15.97 -5.86
CA PRO A 157 -2.89 16.87 -6.16
C PRO A 157 -1.60 16.09 -6.50
N ILE A 158 -0.64 16.74 -7.16
CA ILE A 158 0.57 16.08 -7.67
C ILE A 158 1.45 15.50 -6.55
N GLU A 159 1.41 16.10 -5.38
CA GLU A 159 2.11 15.65 -4.18
C GLU A 159 1.61 14.28 -3.73
N GLU A 160 0.33 13.99 -3.88
CA GLU A 160 -0.24 12.68 -3.55
C GLU A 160 0.02 11.65 -4.67
N MET A 161 0.07 12.11 -5.93
CA MET A 161 0.48 11.27 -7.07
C MET A 161 1.90 10.71 -6.88
N TYR A 162 2.81 11.48 -6.30
CA TYR A 162 4.16 11.03 -5.96
C TYR A 162 4.13 9.78 -5.06
N TYR A 163 3.34 9.80 -3.98
CA TYR A 163 3.29 8.67 -3.05
C TYR A 163 2.61 7.44 -3.65
N LEU A 164 1.55 7.62 -4.46
CA LEU A 164 0.96 6.51 -5.21
C LEU A 164 1.97 5.87 -6.15
N LEU A 165 2.75 6.67 -6.86
CA LEU A 165 3.81 6.19 -7.76
C LEU A 165 4.92 5.47 -7.00
N ARG A 166 5.31 5.97 -5.83
CA ARG A 166 6.28 5.32 -4.94
C ARG A 166 5.81 3.93 -4.50
N LEU A 167 4.52 3.75 -4.20
CA LEU A 167 3.98 2.42 -3.85
C LEU A 167 4.10 1.42 -4.99
N VAL A 168 3.82 1.87 -6.23
CA VAL A 168 3.97 1.04 -7.43
C VAL A 168 5.43 0.61 -7.61
N HIS A 169 6.37 1.56 -7.58
CA HIS A 169 7.81 1.25 -7.70
C HIS A 169 8.31 0.33 -6.61
N ASN A 170 7.94 0.59 -5.34
CA ASN A 170 8.34 -0.29 -4.25
C ASN A 170 7.87 -1.75 -4.47
N GLN A 171 6.69 -1.95 -5.07
CA GLN A 171 6.22 -3.30 -5.40
C GLN A 171 6.96 -3.93 -6.58
N LEU A 172 7.29 -3.14 -7.61
CA LEU A 172 8.05 -3.61 -8.76
C LEU A 172 9.49 -3.97 -8.35
N ASP A 173 10.13 -3.13 -7.54
CA ASP A 173 11.47 -3.36 -7.02
C ASP A 173 11.53 -4.66 -6.18
N LYS A 174 10.52 -4.91 -5.34
CA LYS A 174 10.40 -6.19 -4.58
C LYS A 174 10.46 -7.40 -5.53
N LYS A 175 9.76 -7.33 -6.67
CA LYS A 175 9.75 -8.44 -7.64
C LYS A 175 11.13 -8.69 -8.26
N GLU A 176 11.91 -7.65 -8.53
CA GLU A 176 13.27 -7.79 -9.07
C GLU A 176 14.21 -8.59 -8.14
N TYR A 177 14.03 -8.51 -6.82
CA TYR A 177 14.83 -9.26 -5.84
C TYR A 177 14.31 -10.68 -5.54
N THR A 178 13.14 -11.06 -6.05
CA THR A 178 12.51 -12.38 -5.81
C THR A 178 12.56 -13.33 -7.01
N VAL A 179 13.19 -12.93 -8.12
CA VAL A 179 13.47 -13.85 -9.24
C VAL A 179 14.69 -14.72 -8.87
N PRO A 180 14.57 -16.06 -8.85
CA PRO A 180 15.68 -16.96 -8.55
C PRO A 180 16.81 -16.94 -9.58
#